data_AF-A0A4R9XSH1-F1
#
_entry.id   AF-A0A4R9XSH1-F1
#
_cell.length_a   1.000
_cell.length_b   1.000
_cell.length_c   1.000
_cell.angle_alpha   90.00
_cell.angle_beta   90.00
_cell.angle_gamma   90.00
#
_symmetry.space_group_name_H-M   'P 1'
#
loop_
_entity.id
_entity.type
_entity.pdbx_description
1 polymer ?
#
loop_
_entity_poly.entity_id
_entity_poly.type
_entity_poly.pdbx_seq_one_letter_code
_entity_poly.pdbx_strand_id
1 'polypeptide(L)'
;MICVMRIFLYCANDPDLLNWVQGTAAYGFVQAYHAYVQQLSASERDRCYAEGVPATRLFGATGAPGSQAELEALFHATAGRLQRSAIVLKFLAIMRSALILPLPLRPAQHLLVAAAVDLVPCSVQAMLGLTGHGLHRWEAAAVRQAGALADRLVMETNPAVQACRRMRLPADYLYVHRSAIGACP
;
A
#
# COMPACT_ATOMS: atom_id res chain seq x y z
N MET A 1 1.07 -1.79 8.31
CA MET A 1 1.43 -1.01 9.51
C MET A 1 0.53 -1.46 10.66
N ILE A 2 1.03 -2.29 11.59
CA ILE A 2 0.27 -2.75 12.75
C ILE A 2 0.77 -1.99 13.98
N CYS A 3 0.51 -0.68 14.05
CA CYS A 3 0.54 -0.03 15.36
C CYS A 3 -0.73 -0.48 16.08
N VAL A 4 -0.59 -1.01 17.30
CA VAL A 4 -1.77 -1.43 18.07
C VAL A 4 -2.42 -0.15 18.57
N MET A 5 -3.59 0.17 18.01
CA MET A 5 -4.48 1.16 18.58
C MET A 5 -4.81 0.70 20.01
N ARG A 6 -4.68 1.59 20.99
CA ARG A 6 -5.03 1.30 22.38
C ARG A 6 -6.55 1.14 22.47
N ILE A 7 -7.00 -0.09 22.21
CA ILE A 7 -8.38 -0.51 22.35
C ILE A 7 -8.45 -1.31 23.66
N PHE A 8 -9.22 -0.82 24.63
CA PHE A 8 -9.35 -1.49 25.94
C PHE A 8 -10.10 -2.83 25.85
N LEU A 9 -10.79 -3.11 24.73
CA LEU A 9 -11.40 -4.39 24.35
C LEU A 9 -11.32 -4.54 22.82
N TYR A 10 -10.37 -5.31 22.30
CA TYR A 10 -10.24 -5.55 20.86
C TYR A 10 -11.47 -6.28 20.31
N CYS A 11 -12.11 -5.70 19.29
CA CYS A 11 -13.15 -6.34 18.51
C CYS A 11 -12.80 -6.21 17.02
N ALA A 12 -12.62 -7.34 16.34
CA ALA A 12 -12.21 -7.35 14.93
C ALA A 12 -13.24 -6.69 14.00
N ASN A 13 -14.52 -6.71 14.39
CA ASN A 13 -15.63 -6.14 13.63
C ASN A 13 -16.00 -4.71 14.08
N ASP A 14 -15.18 -4.07 14.92
CA ASP A 14 -15.34 -2.66 15.26
C ASP A 14 -15.18 -1.78 14.01
N PRO A 15 -16.20 -1.03 13.58
CA PRO A 15 -16.13 -0.19 12.38
C PRO A 15 -14.98 0.82 12.43
N ASP A 16 -14.64 1.38 13.59
CA ASP A 16 -13.54 2.35 13.71
C ASP A 16 -12.19 1.69 13.47
N LEU A 17 -12.00 0.48 13.99
CA LEU A 17 -10.82 -0.32 13.71
C LEU A 17 -10.76 -0.73 12.23
N LEU A 18 -11.89 -1.11 11.64
CA LEU A 18 -11.97 -1.48 10.22
C LEU A 18 -11.64 -0.28 9.32
N ASN A 19 -12.14 0.91 9.63
CA ASN A 19 -11.79 2.15 8.93
C ASN A 19 -10.29 2.43 9.01
N TRP A 20 -9.68 2.27 10.19
CA TRP A 20 -8.25 2.42 10.39
C TRP A 20 -7.41 1.40 9.59
N VAL A 21 -7.77 0.12 9.66
CA VAL A 21 -7.09 -0.96 8.92
C VAL A 21 -7.17 -0.68 7.42
N GLN A 22 -8.35 -0.32 6.93
CA GLN A 22 -8.56 0.00 5.52
C GLN A 22 -7.74 1.22 5.09
N GLY A 23 -7.74 2.31 5.88
CA GLY A 23 -6.96 3.51 5.58
C GLY A 23 -5.46 3.22 5.51
N THR A 24 -4.92 2.46 6.46
CA THR A 24 -3.50 2.08 6.45
C THR A 24 -3.14 1.11 5.32
N ALA A 25 -4.05 0.23 4.91
CA ALA A 25 -3.86 -0.65 3.77
C ALA A 25 -3.83 0.15 2.47
N ALA A 26 -4.82 1.02 2.25
CA ALA A 26 -4.91 1.89 1.09
C ALA A 26 -3.67 2.81 0.98
N TYR A 27 -3.26 3.44 2.08
CA TYR A 27 -2.01 4.19 2.16
C TYR A 27 -0.81 3.37 1.69
N GLY A 28 -0.66 2.16 2.23
CA GLY A 28 0.46 1.28 1.89
C GLY A 28 0.54 0.97 0.40
N PHE A 29 -0.58 0.64 -0.23
CA PHE A 29 -0.62 0.35 -1.67
C PHE A 29 -0.34 1.59 -2.52
N VAL A 30 -1.04 2.69 -2.27
CA VAL A 30 -0.92 3.92 -3.07
C VAL A 30 0.47 4.53 -2.92
N GLN A 31 1.01 4.58 -1.70
CA GLN A 31 2.33 5.16 -1.46
C GLN A 31 3.46 4.28 -1.97
N ALA A 32 3.35 2.95 -1.89
CA ALA A 32 4.33 2.05 -2.50
C ALA A 32 4.39 2.24 -4.02
N TYR A 33 3.23 2.33 -4.68
CA TYR A 33 3.17 2.59 -6.12
C TYR A 33 3.75 3.96 -6.47
N HIS A 34 3.32 5.01 -5.76
CA HIS A 34 3.81 6.37 -5.94
C HIS A 34 5.34 6.51 -5.74
N ALA A 35 5.88 5.83 -4.72
CA ALA A 35 7.29 5.93 -4.37
C ALA A 35 8.19 5.05 -5.25
N TYR A 36 7.75 3.85 -5.63
CA TYR A 36 8.62 2.82 -6.21
C TYR A 36 8.24 2.37 -7.62
N VAL A 37 7.09 2.77 -8.16
CA VAL A 37 6.66 2.37 -9.50
C VAL A 37 6.51 3.58 -10.41
N GLN A 38 5.55 4.45 -10.11
CA GLN A 38 5.26 5.64 -10.89
C GLN A 38 4.72 6.75 -9.99
N GLN A 39 5.25 7.95 -10.12
CA GLN A 39 4.72 9.11 -9.40
C GLN A 39 3.32 9.46 -9.90
N LEU A 40 2.36 9.33 -9.01
CA LEU A 40 0.97 9.76 -9.20
C LEU A 40 0.79 11.24 -8.85
N SER A 41 -0.02 11.94 -9.63
CA SER A 41 -0.53 13.27 -9.30
C SER A 41 -1.47 13.24 -8.08
N ALA A 42 -1.86 14.41 -7.57
CA ALA A 42 -2.78 14.49 -6.44
C ALA A 42 -4.15 13.88 -6.77
N SER A 43 -4.74 14.25 -7.92
CA SER A 43 -6.05 13.74 -8.35
C SER A 43 -6.03 12.24 -8.63
N GLU A 44 -4.93 11.69 -9.16
CA GLU A 44 -4.81 10.24 -9.35
C GLU A 44 -4.78 9.49 -8.02
N ARG A 45 -4.10 10.02 -6.99
CA ARG A 45 -4.11 9.42 -5.66
C ARG A 45 -5.50 9.46 -5.03
N ASP A 46 -6.18 10.60 -5.12
CA ASP A 46 -7.56 10.73 -4.64
C ASP A 46 -8.50 9.74 -5.36
N ARG A 47 -8.36 9.59 -6.68
CA ARG A 47 -9.12 8.59 -7.44
C ARG A 47 -8.85 7.17 -6.95
N CYS A 48 -7.60 6.79 -6.68
CA CYS A 48 -7.29 5.47 -6.14
C CYS A 48 -7.98 5.20 -4.79
N TYR A 49 -8.03 6.21 -3.90
CA TYR A 49 -8.74 6.07 -2.63
C TYR A 49 -10.26 5.96 -2.84
N ALA A 50 -10.84 6.84 -3.66
CA ALA A 50 -12.27 6.88 -3.96
C ALA A 50 -12.78 5.57 -4.59
N GLU A 51 -12.02 4.99 -5.52
CA GLU A 51 -12.35 3.70 -6.17
C GLU A 51 -12.40 2.53 -5.18
N GLY A 52 -11.64 2.60 -4.09
CA GLY A 52 -11.62 1.60 -3.05
C GLY A 52 -12.87 1.61 -2.16
N VAL A 53 -13.43 2.79 -1.87
CA VAL A 53 -14.50 3.02 -0.87
C VAL A 53 -15.70 2.08 -1.02
N PRO A 54 -16.27 1.82 -2.21
CA PRO A 54 -17.42 0.93 -2.34
C PRO A 54 -17.14 -0.48 -1.82
N ALA A 55 -15.93 -1.02 -2.05
CA ALA A 55 -15.55 -2.35 -1.61
C ALA A 55 -15.38 -2.43 -0.09
N THR A 56 -14.92 -1.35 0.56
CA THR A 56 -14.64 -1.33 2.01
C THR A 56 -15.93 -1.48 2.83
N ARG A 57 -17.02 -0.88 2.34
CA ARG A 57 -18.34 -0.94 2.98
C ARG A 57 -18.87 -2.37 3.08
N LEU A 58 -18.55 -3.23 2.11
CA LEU A 58 -18.96 -4.64 2.10
C LEU A 58 -18.37 -5.44 3.26
N PHE A 59 -17.24 -5.00 3.82
CA PHE A 59 -16.55 -5.65 4.93
C PHE A 59 -16.70 -4.87 6.25
N GLY A 60 -17.59 -3.89 6.32
CA GLY A 60 -17.91 -3.13 7.54
C GLY A 60 -17.09 -1.85 7.78
N ALA A 61 -16.14 -1.52 6.91
CA ALA A 61 -15.39 -0.26 6.95
C ALA A 61 -16.22 0.86 6.27
N THR A 62 -17.19 1.41 6.99
CA THR A 62 -18.17 2.38 6.47
C THR A 62 -17.65 3.81 6.37
N GLY A 63 -16.58 4.14 7.08
CA GLY A 63 -15.90 5.45 7.11
C GLY A 63 -14.48 5.40 6.56
N ALA A 64 -14.21 4.50 5.61
CA ALA A 64 -12.92 4.44 4.94
C ALA A 64 -12.66 5.74 4.13
N PRO A 65 -11.43 6.26 4.13
CA PRO A 65 -11.10 7.52 3.47
C PRO A 65 -11.16 7.37 1.95
N GLY A 66 -11.85 8.31 1.30
CA GLY A 66 -11.96 8.41 -0.16
C GLY A 66 -11.00 9.42 -0.80
N SER A 67 -10.19 10.11 0.00
CA SER A 67 -9.21 11.09 -0.47
C SER A 67 -7.96 11.12 0.42
N GLN A 68 -6.90 11.73 -0.08
CA GLN A 68 -5.67 11.96 0.68
C GLN A 68 -5.94 12.82 1.93
N ALA A 69 -6.81 13.83 1.82
CA ALA A 69 -7.17 14.69 2.95
C ALA A 69 -7.92 13.93 4.06
N GLU A 70 -8.87 13.08 3.68
CA GLU A 70 -9.60 12.23 4.64
C GLU A 70 -8.69 11.20 5.32
N LEU A 71 -7.74 10.65 4.57
CA LEU A 71 -6.74 9.73 5.10
C LEU A 71 -5.85 10.41 6.15
N GLU A 72 -5.39 11.63 5.86
CA GLU A 72 -4.62 12.44 6.81
C GLU A 72 -5.43 12.78 8.07
N ALA A 73 -6.72 13.11 7.92
CA ALA A 73 -7.62 13.33 9.05
C ALA A 73 -7.78 12.06 9.91
N LEU A 74 -7.96 10.89 9.29
CA LEU A 74 -8.03 9.59 9.98
C LEU A 74 -6.74 9.31 10.75
N PHE A 75 -5.59 9.59 10.14
CA PHE A 75 -4.28 9.39 10.77
C PHE A 75 -4.08 10.34 11.95
N HIS A 76 -4.46 11.61 11.81
CA HIS A 76 -4.39 12.58 12.89
C HIS A 76 -5.27 12.19 14.08
N ALA A 77 -6.52 11.81 13.83
CA ALA A 77 -7.45 11.36 14.87
C ALA A 77 -6.99 10.06 15.59
N THR A 78 -6.14 9.27 14.93
CA THR A 78 -5.66 8.00 15.45
C THR A 78 -4.30 8.10 16.13
N ALA A 79 -3.48 9.08 15.78
CA ALA A 79 -2.08 9.21 16.23
C ALA A 79 -1.91 9.11 17.76
N GLY A 80 -2.76 9.79 18.53
CA GLY A 80 -2.68 9.79 20.00
C GLY A 80 -3.09 8.46 20.67
N ARG A 81 -3.70 7.54 19.91
CA ARG A 81 -4.14 6.22 20.39
C ARG A 81 -3.14 5.11 20.05
N LEU A 82 -2.11 5.40 19.26
CA LEU A 82 -1.13 4.38 18.82
C LEU A 82 -0.12 4.06 19.93
N GLN A 83 0.14 2.77 20.11
CA GLN A 83 1.16 2.30 21.04
C GLN A 83 2.16 1.37 20.35
N ARG A 84 3.41 1.44 20.81
CA ARG A 84 4.45 0.50 20.44
C ARG A 84 4.04 -0.91 20.88
N SER A 85 4.10 -1.86 19.95
CA SER A 85 3.85 -3.27 20.24
C SER A 85 5.02 -4.14 19.80
N ALA A 86 5.46 -5.04 20.68
CA ALA A 86 6.49 -6.03 20.37
C ALA A 86 6.06 -6.99 19.24
N ILE A 87 4.75 -7.11 18.98
CA ILE A 87 4.20 -7.92 17.88
C ILE A 87 4.69 -7.42 16.53
N VAL A 88 4.92 -6.11 16.36
CA VAL A 88 5.43 -5.54 15.10
C VAL A 88 6.82 -6.09 14.77
N LEU A 89 7.70 -6.19 15.75
CA LEU A 89 9.05 -6.70 15.55
C LEU A 89 9.03 -8.20 15.22
N LYS A 90 8.15 -8.98 15.88
CA LYS A 90 7.93 -10.39 15.55
C LYS A 90 7.38 -10.55 14.13
N PHE A 91 6.41 -9.73 13.74
CA PHE A 91 5.86 -9.72 12.39
C PHE A 91 6.94 -9.42 11.35
N LEU A 92 7.79 -8.41 11.56
CA LEU A 92 8.89 -8.11 10.65
C LEU A 92 9.92 -9.24 10.56
N ALA A 93 10.21 -9.93 11.67
CA ALA A 93 11.08 -11.11 11.66
C ALA A 93 10.48 -12.27 10.84
N ILE A 94 9.17 -12.50 10.96
CA ILE A 94 8.43 -13.48 10.15
C ILE A 94 8.46 -13.07 8.67
N MET A 95 8.12 -11.82 8.35
CA MET A 95 8.12 -11.33 6.97
C MET A 95 9.49 -11.43 6.29
N ARG A 96 10.59 -11.36 7.06
CA ARG A 96 11.95 -11.55 6.54
C ARG A 96 12.36 -13.01 6.36
N SER A 97 11.75 -13.93 7.10
CA SER A 97 12.15 -15.35 7.11
C SER A 97 11.17 -16.28 6.38
N ALA A 98 9.92 -15.85 6.23
CA ALA A 98 8.88 -16.59 5.51
C ALA A 98 9.30 -16.85 4.07
N LEU A 99 8.94 -18.01 3.53
CA LEU A 99 9.18 -18.40 2.14
C LEU A 99 8.10 -17.78 1.23
N ILE A 100 8.06 -16.46 1.12
CA ILE A 100 7.11 -15.74 0.27
C ILE A 100 7.58 -15.80 -1.18
N LEU A 101 8.87 -15.56 -1.40
CA LEU A 101 9.52 -15.75 -2.68
C LEU A 101 10.31 -17.06 -2.71
N PRO A 102 10.52 -17.65 -3.91
CA PRO A 102 11.45 -18.75 -4.08
C PRO A 102 12.81 -18.46 -3.44
N LEU A 103 13.47 -19.49 -2.90
CA LEU A 103 14.75 -19.38 -2.18
C LEU A 103 15.81 -18.47 -2.85
N PRO A 104 16.06 -18.54 -4.18
CA PRO A 104 17.05 -17.66 -4.83
C PRO A 104 16.67 -16.17 -4.83
N LEU A 105 15.40 -15.83 -4.63
CA LEU A 105 14.90 -14.45 -4.58
C LEU A 105 14.79 -13.90 -3.14
N ARG A 106 15.31 -14.62 -2.14
CA ARG A 106 15.32 -14.15 -0.74
C ARG A 106 15.93 -12.77 -0.53
N PRO A 107 17.04 -12.37 -1.17
CA PRO A 107 17.57 -11.02 -1.03
C PRO A 107 16.56 -9.94 -1.47
N ALA A 108 15.79 -10.19 -2.53
CA ALA A 108 14.74 -9.29 -2.98
C ALA A 108 13.62 -9.16 -1.94
N GLN A 109 13.27 -10.23 -1.23
CA GLN A 109 12.30 -10.17 -0.14
C GLN A 109 12.76 -9.25 1.00
N HIS A 110 14.04 -9.32 1.38
CA HIS A 110 14.58 -8.41 2.40
C HIS A 110 14.50 -6.94 1.96
N LEU A 111 14.81 -6.66 0.69
CA LEU A 111 14.67 -5.33 0.10
C LEU A 111 13.21 -4.85 0.10
N LEU A 112 12.25 -5.70 -0.23
CA LEU A 112 10.83 -5.35 -0.20
C LEU A 112 10.34 -5.03 1.23
N VAL A 113 10.80 -5.79 2.23
CA VAL A 113 10.49 -5.49 3.64
C VAL A 113 11.12 -4.16 4.07
N ALA A 114 12.36 -3.89 3.68
CA ALA A 114 13.02 -2.61 3.96
C ALA A 114 12.29 -1.43 3.26
N ALA A 115 11.85 -1.62 2.02
CA ALA A 115 11.03 -0.65 1.29
C ALA A 115 9.71 -0.35 2.03
N ALA A 116 9.04 -1.39 2.53
CA ALA A 116 7.81 -1.22 3.31
C ALA A 116 8.04 -0.46 4.62
N VAL A 117 9.20 -0.64 5.28
CA VAL A 117 9.58 0.12 6.48
C VAL A 117 9.87 1.59 6.13
N ASP A 118 10.55 1.83 5.00
CA ASP A 118 10.92 3.16 4.51
C ASP A 118 9.69 4.04 4.18
N LEU A 119 8.58 3.43 3.77
CA LEU A 119 7.29 4.14 3.55
C LEU A 119 6.63 4.65 4.83
N VAL A 120 6.98 4.10 6.01
CA VAL A 120 6.36 4.48 7.27
C VAL A 120 6.84 5.88 7.68
N PRO A 121 5.97 6.81 8.12
CA PRO A 121 6.40 8.13 8.58
C PRO A 121 7.46 8.05 9.69
N CYS A 122 8.45 8.95 9.65
CA CYS A 122 9.60 8.94 10.58
C CYS A 122 9.18 8.93 12.07
N SER A 123 8.12 9.66 12.43
CA SER A 123 7.59 9.68 13.80
C SER A 123 7.10 8.30 14.27
N VAL A 124 6.47 7.54 13.38
CA VAL A 124 6.00 6.19 13.65
C VAL A 124 7.17 5.20 13.66
N GLN A 125 8.16 5.36 12.78
CA GLN A 125 9.39 4.58 12.83
C GLN A 125 10.12 4.77 14.17
N ALA A 126 10.22 6.01 14.67
CA ALA A 126 10.83 6.31 15.96
C ALA A 126 10.05 5.65 17.12
N MET A 127 8.72 5.75 17.12
CA MET A 127 7.85 5.08 18.11
C MET A 127 8.08 3.55 18.11
N LEU A 128 8.24 2.94 16.94
CA LEU A 128 8.46 1.51 16.76
C LEU A 128 9.92 1.07 16.90
N GLY A 129 10.87 2.01 17.03
CA GLY A 129 12.32 1.72 17.09
C GLY A 129 12.84 1.11 15.79
N LEU A 130 12.28 1.52 14.66
CA LEU A 130 12.65 1.09 13.31
C LEU A 130 13.52 2.12 12.59
N THR A 131 13.94 3.19 13.27
CA THR A 131 14.84 4.20 12.70
C THR A 131 16.11 3.53 12.19
N GLY A 132 16.50 3.86 10.95
CA GLY A 132 17.67 3.27 10.28
C GLY A 132 17.50 1.86 9.72
N HIS A 133 16.28 1.28 9.77
CA HIS A 133 15.98 -0.03 9.16
C HIS A 133 15.33 0.08 7.77
N GLY A 134 15.28 1.28 7.20
CA GLY A 134 14.82 1.55 5.83
C GLY A 134 15.88 1.24 4.79
N LEU A 135 15.58 1.57 3.53
CA LEU A 135 16.49 1.35 2.41
C LEU A 135 17.65 2.34 2.40
N HIS A 136 18.83 1.88 2.00
CA HIS A 136 19.87 2.78 1.52
C HIS A 136 19.45 3.43 0.19
N ARG A 137 20.02 4.61 -0.12
CA ARG A 137 19.69 5.38 -1.34
C ARG A 137 19.82 4.56 -2.64
N TRP A 138 20.82 3.70 -2.73
CA TRP A 138 21.03 2.85 -3.91
C TRP A 138 20.04 1.69 -3.98
N GLU A 139 19.65 1.12 -2.84
CA GLU A 139 18.62 0.07 -2.76
C GLU A 139 17.26 0.63 -3.16
N ALA A 140 16.93 1.85 -2.72
CA ALA A 140 15.73 2.56 -3.16
C ALA A 140 15.71 2.80 -4.68
N ALA A 141 16.86 3.11 -5.29
CA ALA A 141 16.97 3.23 -6.74
C ALA A 141 16.75 1.88 -7.45
N ALA A 142 17.33 0.79 -6.92
CA ALA A 142 17.14 -0.56 -7.46
C ALA A 142 15.67 -1.00 -7.37
N VAL A 143 15.01 -0.76 -6.23
CA VAL A 143 13.58 -1.05 -6.04
C VAL A 143 12.73 -0.22 -7.01
N ARG A 144 13.05 1.06 -7.23
CA ARG A 144 12.36 1.90 -8.23
C ARG A 144 12.50 1.35 -9.65
N GLN A 145 13.70 0.94 -10.05
CA GLN A 145 13.94 0.36 -11.37
C GLN A 145 13.19 -0.96 -11.55
N ALA A 146 13.23 -1.83 -10.54
CA ALA A 146 12.50 -3.09 -10.56
C ALA A 146 10.98 -2.87 -10.62
N GLY A 147 10.46 -1.90 -9.86
CA GLY A 147 9.05 -1.52 -9.89
C GLY A 147 8.62 -0.99 -11.25
N ALA A 148 9.39 -0.07 -11.84
CA ALA A 148 9.12 0.47 -13.18
C ALA A 148 9.19 -0.60 -14.28
N LEU A 149 10.09 -1.59 -14.15
CA LEU A 149 10.16 -2.72 -15.08
C LEU A 149 8.96 -3.67 -14.91
N ALA A 150 8.55 -3.93 -13.66
CA ALA A 150 7.42 -4.80 -13.36
C ALA A 150 6.09 -4.23 -13.88
N ASP A 151 5.90 -2.90 -13.85
CA ASP A 151 4.70 -2.23 -14.40
C ASP A 151 4.54 -2.44 -15.92
N ARG A 152 5.64 -2.78 -16.63
CA ARG A 152 5.62 -3.07 -18.06
C ARG A 152 5.21 -4.52 -18.37
N LEU A 153 5.13 -5.40 -17.37
CA LEU A 153 4.77 -6.79 -17.58
C LEU A 153 3.24 -6.92 -17.70
N VAL A 154 2.76 -7.06 -18.93
CA VAL A 154 1.35 -7.34 -19.21
C VAL A 154 1.09 -8.83 -18.96
N MET A 155 0.55 -9.15 -17.79
CA MET A 155 0.16 -10.53 -17.46
C MET A 155 -1.26 -10.81 -17.94
N GLU A 156 -1.46 -11.95 -18.60
CA GLU A 156 -2.78 -12.34 -19.12
C GLU A 156 -3.87 -12.44 -18.04
N THR A 157 -3.47 -12.74 -16.82
CA THR A 157 -4.36 -12.86 -15.66
C THR A 157 -4.76 -11.52 -15.08
N ASN A 158 -4.18 -10.40 -15.52
CA ASN A 158 -4.49 -9.08 -14.97
C ASN A 158 -5.95 -8.69 -15.27
N PRO A 159 -6.72 -8.18 -14.29
CA PRO A 159 -8.08 -7.69 -14.51
C PRO A 159 -8.21 -6.69 -15.67
N ALA A 160 -7.20 -5.84 -15.89
CA ALA A 160 -7.17 -4.90 -17.01
C ALA A 160 -7.15 -5.65 -18.36
N VAL A 161 -6.30 -6.66 -18.51
CA VAL A 161 -6.22 -7.51 -19.70
C VAL A 161 -7.52 -8.28 -19.90
N GLN A 162 -8.09 -8.84 -18.82
CA GLN A 162 -9.37 -9.55 -18.89
C GLN A 162 -10.51 -8.62 -19.32
N ALA A 163 -10.52 -7.37 -18.85
CA ALA A 163 -11.50 -6.36 -19.28
C ALA A 163 -11.34 -6.01 -20.76
N CYS A 164 -10.12 -5.81 -21.25
CA CYS A 164 -9.85 -5.61 -22.69
C CYS A 164 -10.39 -6.79 -23.51
N ARG A 165 -10.11 -8.03 -23.07
CA ARG A 165 -10.60 -9.25 -23.73
C ARG A 165 -12.12 -9.32 -23.77
N ARG A 166 -12.82 -8.99 -22.67
CA ARG A 166 -14.29 -8.92 -22.62
C ARG A 166 -14.85 -7.89 -23.61
N MET A 167 -14.14 -6.78 -23.79
CA MET A 167 -14.48 -5.71 -24.74
C MET A 167 -13.98 -5.96 -26.17
N ARG A 168 -13.36 -7.13 -26.45
CA ARG A 168 -12.74 -7.46 -27.75
C ARG A 168 -11.66 -6.46 -28.20
N LEU A 169 -10.95 -5.87 -27.25
CA LEU A 169 -9.80 -4.98 -27.47
C LEU A 169 -8.47 -5.76 -27.31
N PRO A 170 -7.35 -5.25 -27.87
CA PRO A 170 -6.02 -5.79 -27.63
C PRO A 170 -5.69 -5.88 -26.14
N ALA A 171 -4.94 -6.91 -25.73
CA ALA A 171 -4.63 -7.18 -24.32
C ALA A 171 -3.87 -6.03 -23.64
N ASP A 172 -3.05 -5.32 -24.40
CA ASP A 172 -2.22 -4.19 -23.96
C ASP A 172 -2.93 -2.83 -24.12
N TYR A 173 -4.18 -2.80 -24.60
CA TYR A 173 -4.89 -1.57 -24.95
C TYR A 173 -4.87 -0.52 -23.84
N LEU A 174 -5.17 -0.92 -22.59
CA LEU A 174 -5.19 -0.03 -21.42
C LEU A 174 -3.78 0.42 -20.97
N TYR A 175 -2.73 -0.33 -21.32
CA TYR A 175 -1.35 0.01 -20.99
C TYR A 175 -0.76 0.99 -21.99
N VAL A 176 -1.12 0.85 -23.27
CA VAL A 176 -0.66 1.74 -24.35
C VAL A 176 -1.41 3.08 -24.34
N HIS A 177 -2.71 3.08 -23.99
CA HIS A 177 -3.58 4.26 -24.05
C HIS A 177 -3.81 4.93 -22.69
N ARG A 178 -2.87 4.76 -21.74
CA ARG A 178 -2.95 5.30 -20.37
C ARG A 178 -3.26 6.81 -20.35
N SER A 179 -2.76 7.55 -21.35
CA SER A 179 -2.97 9.00 -21.51
C SER A 179 -4.36 9.40 -22.00
N ALA A 180 -5.10 8.49 -22.66
CA ALA A 180 -6.40 8.80 -23.26
C ALA A 180 -7.56 8.68 -22.25
N ILE A 181 -7.39 7.88 -21.19
CA ILE A 181 -8.45 7.57 -20.21
C ILE A 181 -8.53 8.64 -19.11
N GLY A 182 -7.43 9.37 -18.86
CA GLY A 182 -7.39 10.49 -17.90
C GLY A 182 -7.98 11.80 -18.42
N ALA A 183 -8.47 11.85 -19.66
CA ALA A 183 -8.93 13.06 -20.34
C ALA A 183 -10.46 13.16 -20.51
N CYS A 184 -11.24 12.35 -19.79
CA CYS A 184 -12.69 12.57 -19.73
C CYS A 184 -13.01 13.51 -18.54
N PRO A 185 -13.54 14.72 -18.79
CA PRO A 185 -13.85 15.71 -17.77
C PRO A 185 -14.99 15.28 -16.84
#